data_AF-A0A817Z0E1-F1
#
_entry.id   AF-A0A817Z0E1-F1
#
_cell.length_a   1.000
_cell.length_b   1.000
_cell.length_c   1.000
_cell.angle_alpha   90.00
_cell.angle_beta   90.00
_cell.angle_gamma   90.00
#
_symmetry.space_group_name_H-M   'P 1'
#
loop_
_entity.id
_entity.type
_entity.pdbx_description
1 polymer ?
#
loop_
_entity_poly.entity_id
_entity_poly.type
_entity_poly.pdbx_seq_one_letter_code
_entity_poly.pdbx_strand_id
1 'polypeptide(L)'
;MIDRIRIPFRTQPQFDSPHLKANLLIQYHLSRLEFPRIDYVTDLKSCLDQIIRIIQALIDLCAHKALLSPCLLCIHFLQMIIQSRWITDPDILTLPHITDRSFTHIFSSHLCQLIDIKHETLTNILQSHLTSTQIDDIYEYLMRLPQIELNFNIRGFWSTGEETRQLPTNVHADQEYTLQIKLKRINRIRRNEFRQLTTSSVNKPKDESWIFILGNTDTGELICIKRFNQIIRSHTTVSLSFVTTNILGRQRLTLYFLSDGYLALDQQYDFIIDIESPSLQTQVNTELDSLVDELDKRLAALQ
;
A
#
# COMPACT_ATOMS: atom_id res chain seq x y z
N MET A 1 7.38 13.91 -28.56
CA MET A 1 6.69 13.44 -27.34
C MET A 1 6.46 11.93 -27.38
N ILE A 2 5.96 11.43 -28.52
CA ILE A 2 5.53 10.03 -28.69
C ILE A 2 6.69 9.03 -28.76
N ASP A 3 7.88 9.42 -29.19
CA ASP A 3 8.99 8.45 -29.32
C ASP A 3 9.67 8.11 -27.98
N ARG A 4 9.30 8.82 -26.89
CA ARG A 4 9.89 8.66 -25.56
C ARG A 4 8.95 8.01 -24.53
N ILE A 5 7.72 7.67 -24.93
CA ILE A 5 6.76 7.04 -24.02
C ILE A 5 7.01 5.53 -23.90
N ARG A 6 6.76 5.00 -22.70
CA ARG A 6 7.01 3.59 -22.38
C ARG A 6 5.90 2.68 -22.88
N ILE A 7 4.65 3.17 -22.90
CA ILE A 7 3.49 2.39 -23.33
C ILE A 7 3.05 2.88 -24.72
N PRO A 8 3.25 2.07 -25.79
CA PRO A 8 2.85 2.46 -27.13
C PRO A 8 1.33 2.49 -27.28
N PHE A 9 0.85 3.22 -28.29
CA PHE A 9 -0.58 3.27 -28.59
C PHE A 9 -1.06 1.93 -29.15
N ARG A 10 -2.19 1.42 -28.63
CA ARG A 10 -2.84 0.22 -29.15
C ARG A 10 -3.57 0.46 -30.47
N THR A 11 -4.00 1.70 -30.71
CA THR A 11 -4.73 2.14 -31.90
C THR A 11 -4.13 3.45 -32.41
N GLN A 12 -4.50 3.88 -33.63
CA GLN A 12 -4.02 5.16 -34.13
C GLN A 12 -4.40 6.32 -33.18
N PRO A 13 -3.43 7.17 -32.79
CA PRO A 13 -3.67 8.24 -31.85
C PRO A 13 -4.52 9.35 -32.48
N GLN A 14 -5.63 9.69 -31.83
CA GLN A 14 -6.42 10.86 -32.15
C GLN A 14 -5.82 12.08 -31.44
N PHE A 15 -5.01 12.87 -32.15
CA PHE A 15 -4.24 13.97 -31.55
C PHE A 15 -5.10 15.08 -30.93
N ASP A 16 -6.34 15.22 -31.37
CA ASP A 16 -7.28 16.20 -30.83
C ASP A 16 -8.01 15.70 -29.55
N SER A 17 -7.80 14.44 -29.16
CA SER A 17 -8.48 13.87 -27.99
C SER A 17 -7.86 14.35 -26.67
N PRO A 18 -8.65 14.92 -25.74
CA PRO A 18 -8.16 15.28 -24.41
C PRO A 18 -7.70 14.06 -23.61
N HIS A 19 -8.27 12.87 -23.87
CA HIS A 19 -7.86 11.62 -23.21
C HIS A 19 -6.45 11.20 -23.62
N LEU A 20 -6.11 11.37 -24.91
CA LEU A 20 -4.76 11.10 -25.39
C LEU A 20 -3.76 12.05 -24.74
N LYS A 21 -4.09 13.34 -24.66
CA LYS A 21 -3.29 14.34 -23.97
C LYS A 21 -3.04 13.95 -22.52
N ALA A 22 -4.09 13.63 -21.76
CA ALA A 22 -3.97 13.22 -20.36
C ALA A 22 -3.08 11.97 -20.20
N ASN A 23 -3.28 10.94 -21.04
CA ASN A 23 -2.45 9.73 -21.02
C ASN A 23 -0.97 10.05 -21.27
N LEU A 24 -0.66 10.87 -22.28
CA LEU A 24 0.72 11.28 -22.58
C LEU A 24 1.36 12.07 -21.43
N LEU A 25 0.62 13.01 -20.83
CA LEU A 25 1.11 13.79 -19.69
C LEU A 25 1.45 12.88 -18.51
N ILE A 26 0.59 11.92 -18.19
CA ILE A 26 0.83 10.94 -17.13
C ILE A 26 2.06 10.10 -17.43
N GLN A 27 2.18 9.55 -18.65
CA GLN A 27 3.34 8.73 -19.02
C GLN A 27 4.66 9.52 -18.96
N TYR A 28 4.63 10.80 -19.33
CA TYR A 28 5.77 11.71 -19.18
C TYR A 28 6.15 11.93 -17.72
N HIS A 29 5.14 12.16 -16.86
CA HIS A 29 5.31 12.30 -15.42
C HIS A 29 5.92 11.05 -14.78
N LEU A 30 5.37 9.87 -15.08
CA LEU A 30 5.90 8.59 -14.56
C LEU A 30 7.32 8.31 -15.04
N SER A 31 7.69 8.81 -16.21
CA SER A 31 9.02 8.64 -16.80
C SER A 31 10.00 9.76 -16.41
N ARG A 32 9.56 10.78 -15.66
CA ARG A 32 10.32 12.00 -15.30
C ARG A 32 10.98 12.68 -16.50
N LEU A 33 10.28 12.70 -17.64
CA LEU A 33 10.78 13.33 -18.85
C LEU A 33 10.53 14.83 -18.83
N GLU A 34 11.48 15.58 -19.37
CA GLU A 34 11.30 17.02 -19.57
C GLU A 34 10.20 17.28 -20.61
N PHE A 35 9.28 18.19 -20.26
CA PHE A 35 8.22 18.62 -21.16
C PHE A 35 8.77 19.61 -22.19
N PRO A 36 8.47 19.45 -23.50
CA PRO A 36 8.93 20.39 -24.53
C PRO A 36 8.40 21.82 -24.38
N ARG A 37 7.26 21.99 -23.69
CA ARG A 37 6.58 23.26 -23.48
C ARG A 37 6.09 23.35 -22.04
N ILE A 38 6.13 24.54 -21.48
CA ILE A 38 5.77 24.77 -20.08
C ILE A 38 4.26 24.61 -19.82
N ASP A 39 3.41 24.86 -20.83
CA ASP A 39 1.95 24.70 -20.74
C ASP A 39 1.55 23.26 -20.34
N TYR A 40 2.34 22.26 -20.75
CA TYR A 40 2.10 20.87 -20.37
C TYR A 40 2.33 20.60 -18.88
N VAL A 41 3.18 21.40 -18.21
CA VAL A 41 3.37 21.30 -16.76
C VAL A 41 2.12 21.79 -16.03
N THR A 42 1.49 22.87 -16.51
CA THR A 42 0.23 23.36 -15.95
C THR A 42 -0.93 22.40 -16.22
N ASP A 43 -1.01 21.83 -17.42
CA ASP A 43 -2.01 20.80 -17.76
C ASP A 43 -1.83 19.54 -16.91
N LEU A 44 -0.58 19.10 -16.70
CA LEU A 44 -0.27 17.95 -15.87
C LEU A 44 -0.74 18.17 -14.43
N LYS A 45 -0.49 19.34 -13.84
CA LYS A 45 -0.97 19.66 -12.48
C LYS A 45 -2.48 19.50 -12.37
N SER A 46 -3.24 20.00 -13.35
CA SER A 46 -4.69 19.84 -13.40
C SER A 46 -5.10 18.35 -13.50
N CYS A 47 -4.40 17.56 -14.32
CA CYS A 47 -4.64 16.13 -14.44
C CYS A 47 -4.35 15.38 -13.13
N LEU A 48 -3.22 15.66 -12.48
CA LEU A 48 -2.78 15.01 -11.25
C LEU A 48 -3.73 15.30 -10.07
N ASP A 49 -4.27 16.52 -9.99
CA ASP A 49 -5.25 16.89 -8.96
C ASP A 49 -6.55 16.06 -9.06
N GLN A 50 -6.95 15.66 -10.27
CA GLN A 50 -8.16 14.85 -10.48
C GLN A 50 -7.90 13.34 -10.45
N ILE A 51 -6.75 12.88 -10.97
CA ILE A 51 -6.50 11.44 -11.14
C ILE A 51 -6.49 10.68 -9.82
N ILE A 52 -6.01 11.30 -8.73
CA ILE A 52 -5.96 10.65 -7.41
C ILE A 52 -7.38 10.28 -6.94
N ARG A 53 -8.36 11.18 -7.14
CA ARG A 53 -9.76 10.93 -6.77
C ARG A 53 -10.38 9.82 -7.62
N ILE A 54 -10.06 9.80 -8.91
CA ILE A 54 -10.53 8.77 -9.84
C ILE A 54 -9.96 7.40 -9.45
N ILE A 55 -8.65 7.33 -9.14
CA ILE A 55 -8.01 6.07 -8.73
C ILE A 55 -8.61 5.57 -7.41
N GLN A 56 -8.85 6.45 -6.42
CA GLN A 56 -9.51 6.05 -5.17
C GLN A 56 -10.90 5.48 -5.41
N ALA A 57 -11.71 6.12 -6.29
CA ALA A 57 -13.02 5.60 -6.67
C ALA A 57 -12.92 4.24 -7.39
N LEU A 58 -11.89 4.02 -8.21
CA LEU A 58 -11.63 2.72 -8.85
C LEU A 58 -11.25 1.65 -7.83
N ILE A 59 -10.46 1.99 -6.81
CA ILE A 59 -10.13 1.06 -5.70
C ILE A 59 -11.41 0.67 -4.98
N ASP A 60 -12.29 1.62 -4.66
CA ASP A 60 -13.56 1.34 -3.99
C ASP A 60 -14.49 0.48 -4.86
N LEU A 61 -14.53 0.72 -6.17
CA LEU A 61 -15.28 -0.10 -7.11
C LEU A 61 -14.74 -1.53 -7.18
N CYS A 62 -13.42 -1.70 -7.22
CA CYS A 62 -12.78 -3.02 -7.23
C CYS A 62 -13.08 -3.77 -5.92
N ALA A 63 -13.03 -3.07 -4.78
CA ALA A 63 -13.38 -3.64 -3.49
C ALA A 63 -14.86 -4.08 -3.44
N HIS A 64 -15.79 -3.25 -3.93
CA HIS A 64 -17.21 -3.61 -4.01
C HIS A 64 -17.46 -4.81 -4.95
N LYS A 65 -16.64 -4.98 -6.00
CA LYS A 65 -16.73 -6.11 -6.92
C LYS A 65 -15.90 -7.32 -6.48
N ALA A 66 -15.28 -7.26 -5.29
CA ALA A 66 -14.39 -8.29 -4.76
C ALA A 66 -13.24 -8.66 -5.73
N LEU A 67 -12.72 -7.70 -6.50
CA LEU A 67 -11.67 -7.92 -7.49
C LEU A 67 -10.29 -7.60 -6.92
N LEU A 68 -9.53 -8.63 -6.51
CA LEU A 68 -8.21 -8.44 -5.86
C LEU A 68 -7.17 -7.83 -6.80
N SER A 69 -6.90 -8.49 -7.92
CA SER A 69 -5.82 -8.05 -8.83
C SER A 69 -6.03 -6.63 -9.39
N PRO A 70 -7.24 -6.26 -9.89
CA PRO A 70 -7.52 -4.88 -10.30
C PRO A 70 -7.35 -3.85 -9.17
N CYS A 71 -7.73 -4.20 -7.94
CA CYS A 71 -7.57 -3.33 -6.78
C CYS A 71 -6.08 -3.05 -6.49
N LEU A 72 -5.26 -4.10 -6.45
CA LEU A 72 -3.81 -3.98 -6.26
C LEU A 72 -3.16 -3.12 -7.36
N LEU A 73 -3.55 -3.33 -8.62
CA LEU A 73 -3.06 -2.52 -9.75
C LEU A 73 -3.42 -1.04 -9.61
N CYS A 74 -4.62 -0.72 -9.11
CA CYS A 74 -5.03 0.66 -8.86
C CYS A 74 -4.18 1.31 -7.75
N ILE A 75 -3.87 0.57 -6.68
CA ILE A 75 -3.01 1.06 -5.60
C ILE A 75 -1.58 1.28 -6.08
N HIS A 76 -1.02 0.33 -6.83
CA HIS A 76 0.29 0.50 -7.46
C HIS A 76 0.31 1.70 -8.41
N PHE A 77 -0.76 1.92 -9.18
CA PHE A 77 -0.86 3.10 -10.04
C PHE A 77 -0.91 4.39 -9.24
N LEU A 78 -1.59 4.41 -8.09
CA LEU A 78 -1.56 5.55 -7.18
C LEU A 78 -0.13 5.85 -6.66
N GLN A 79 0.60 4.82 -6.23
CA GLN A 79 1.99 4.96 -5.78
C GLN A 79 2.88 5.50 -6.92
N MET A 80 2.74 4.97 -8.13
CA MET A 80 3.45 5.42 -9.33
C MET A 80 3.21 6.92 -9.60
N ILE A 81 1.96 7.37 -9.51
CA ILE A 81 1.59 8.77 -9.70
C ILE A 81 2.22 9.69 -8.63
N ILE A 82 2.20 9.25 -7.36
CA ILE A 82 2.73 10.04 -6.24
C ILE A 82 4.26 10.15 -6.30
N GLN A 83 4.93 9.03 -6.61
CA GLN A 83 6.39 8.94 -6.71
C GLN A 83 6.94 9.41 -8.07
N SER A 84 6.07 9.63 -9.06
CA SER A 84 6.48 10.01 -10.43
C SER A 84 7.47 8.98 -10.99
N ARG A 85 7.15 7.69 -10.83
CA ARG A 85 7.98 6.55 -11.22
C ARG A 85 7.11 5.40 -11.69
N TRP A 86 7.66 4.52 -12.51
CA TRP A 86 6.99 3.27 -12.84
C TRP A 86 7.25 2.23 -11.76
N ILE A 87 6.30 1.31 -11.54
CA ILE A 87 6.48 0.17 -10.63
C ILE A 87 7.57 -0.80 -11.10
N THR A 88 7.86 -0.83 -12.39
CA THR A 88 8.94 -1.64 -12.97
C THR A 88 10.30 -0.96 -12.92
N ASP A 89 10.38 0.29 -12.46
CA ASP A 89 11.66 0.96 -12.27
C ASP A 89 12.36 0.42 -11.02
N PRO A 90 13.71 0.39 -11.02
CA PRO A 90 14.50 0.00 -9.85
C PRO A 90 14.18 0.85 -8.62
N ASP A 91 14.01 0.21 -7.46
CA ASP A 91 13.63 0.85 -6.20
C ASP A 91 14.58 2.01 -5.80
N ILE A 92 15.86 1.89 -6.13
CA ILE A 92 16.90 2.88 -5.82
C ILE A 92 16.63 4.26 -6.42
N LEU A 93 15.86 4.32 -7.53
CA LEU A 93 15.51 5.56 -8.20
C LEU A 93 14.48 6.40 -7.44
N THR A 94 13.96 5.90 -6.32
CA THR A 94 13.16 6.66 -5.37
C THR A 94 14.02 7.54 -4.45
N LEU A 95 15.30 7.22 -4.28
CA LEU A 95 16.22 7.98 -3.43
C LEU A 95 16.50 9.37 -4.02
N PRO A 96 16.71 10.39 -3.16
CA PRO A 96 17.07 11.73 -3.60
C PRO A 96 18.42 11.70 -4.34
N HIS A 97 18.60 12.65 -5.28
CA HIS A 97 19.82 12.80 -6.10
C HIS A 97 20.15 11.64 -7.06
N ILE A 98 19.47 10.49 -6.95
CA ILE A 98 19.64 9.35 -7.84
C ILE A 98 18.63 9.44 -9.01
N THR A 99 19.08 10.02 -10.11
CA THR A 99 18.27 10.17 -11.34
C THR A 99 18.63 9.17 -12.42
N ASP A 100 19.88 8.69 -12.44
CA ASP A 100 20.41 7.83 -13.48
C ASP A 100 20.23 6.33 -13.16
N ARG A 101 19.93 5.54 -14.18
CA ARG A 101 19.86 4.08 -14.10
C ARG A 101 21.24 3.44 -13.99
N SER A 102 22.33 4.14 -14.28
CA SER A 102 23.69 3.62 -14.06
C SER A 102 23.91 3.14 -12.61
N PHE A 103 23.23 3.75 -11.63
CA PHE A 103 23.26 3.35 -10.23
C PHE A 103 22.65 1.97 -9.94
N THR A 104 21.90 1.36 -10.86
CA THR A 104 21.36 0.01 -10.66
C THR A 104 22.44 -1.06 -10.65
N HIS A 105 23.58 -0.80 -11.29
CA HIS A 105 24.72 -1.72 -11.23
C HIS A 105 25.46 -1.64 -9.88
N ILE A 106 25.29 -0.52 -9.17
CA ILE A 106 25.95 -0.25 -7.90
C ILE A 106 25.14 -0.88 -6.75
N PHE A 107 23.81 -0.88 -6.87
CA PHE A 107 22.91 -1.50 -5.93
C PHE A 107 22.23 -2.71 -6.55
N SER A 108 22.77 -3.91 -6.32
CA SER A 108 22.10 -5.18 -6.63
C SER A 108 20.89 -5.46 -5.72
N SER A 109 20.73 -4.65 -4.68
CA SER A 109 19.85 -4.87 -3.55
C SER A 109 18.55 -4.05 -3.67
N HIS A 110 17.44 -4.66 -3.25
CA HIS A 110 16.18 -3.94 -3.06
C HIS A 110 16.33 -2.84 -2.00
N LEU A 111 15.51 -1.80 -2.10
CA LEU A 111 15.58 -0.65 -1.20
C LEU A 111 15.46 -1.06 0.29
N CYS A 112 14.65 -2.09 0.59
CA CYS A 112 14.51 -2.64 1.94
C CYS A 112 15.82 -3.16 2.55
N GLN A 113 16.79 -3.61 1.75
CA GLN A 113 18.09 -4.08 2.25
C GLN A 113 19.02 -2.92 2.61
N LEU A 114 18.79 -1.74 2.03
CA LEU A 114 19.58 -0.53 2.31
C LEU A 114 19.14 0.17 3.59
N ILE A 115 18.00 -0.21 4.14
CA ILE A 115 17.45 0.34 5.37
C ILE A 115 18.40 0.13 6.56
N ASP A 116 19.16 -0.98 6.59
CA ASP A 116 20.11 -1.33 7.66
C ASP A 116 21.57 -1.01 7.30
N ILE A 117 21.82 -0.32 6.17
CA ILE A 117 23.18 -0.01 5.74
C ILE A 117 23.84 1.01 6.69
N LYS A 118 25.11 0.78 7.02
CA LYS A 118 25.91 1.77 7.75
C LYS A 118 26.26 2.94 6.83
N HIS A 119 26.28 4.15 7.40
CA HIS A 119 26.66 5.37 6.68
C HIS A 119 28.03 5.25 5.98
N GLU A 120 29.03 4.66 6.65
CA GLU A 120 30.37 4.43 6.08
C GLU A 120 30.32 3.55 4.82
N THR A 121 29.51 2.49 4.85
CA THR A 121 29.36 1.57 3.71
C THR A 121 28.64 2.27 2.55
N LEU A 122 27.60 3.04 2.84
CA LEU A 122 26.90 3.85 1.85
C LEU A 122 27.84 4.87 1.20
N THR A 123 28.67 5.55 2.00
CA THR A 123 29.66 6.51 1.53
C THR A 123 30.68 5.85 0.62
N ASN A 124 31.23 4.70 1.03
CA ASN A 124 32.20 3.96 0.22
C ASN A 124 31.65 3.56 -1.15
N ILE A 125 30.36 3.24 -1.23
CA ILE A 125 29.65 2.84 -2.45
C ILE A 125 29.37 4.05 -3.36
N LEU A 126 28.98 5.20 -2.79
CA LEU A 126 28.46 6.35 -3.55
C LEU A 126 29.45 7.49 -3.78
N GLN A 127 30.56 7.54 -3.03
CA GLN A 127 31.54 8.63 -3.09
C GLN A 127 32.14 8.88 -4.49
N SER A 128 32.15 7.88 -5.37
CA SER A 128 32.64 8.04 -6.75
C SER A 128 31.68 8.81 -7.65
N HIS A 129 30.41 8.97 -7.25
CA HIS A 129 29.37 9.57 -8.09
C HIS A 129 28.64 10.75 -7.44
N LEU A 130 28.64 10.85 -6.11
CA LEU A 130 27.88 11.85 -5.36
C LEU A 130 28.75 12.58 -4.33
N THR A 131 28.36 13.80 -3.98
CA THR A 131 29.03 14.58 -2.93
C THR A 131 28.67 14.06 -1.54
N SER A 132 29.52 14.33 -0.54
CA SER A 132 29.24 13.95 0.87
C SER A 132 27.86 14.44 1.33
N THR A 133 27.48 15.68 0.97
CA THR A 133 26.18 16.25 1.33
C THR A 133 25.01 15.48 0.71
N GLN A 134 25.13 15.04 -0.54
CA GLN A 134 24.10 14.24 -1.21
C GLN A 134 23.98 12.85 -0.59
N ILE A 135 25.11 12.27 -0.18
CA ILE A 135 25.15 10.98 0.52
C ILE A 135 24.48 11.10 1.90
N ASP A 136 24.74 12.19 2.62
CA ASP A 136 24.08 12.49 3.88
C ASP A 136 22.57 12.64 3.71
N ASP A 137 22.11 13.36 2.68
CA ASP A 137 20.68 13.49 2.34
C ASP A 137 20.04 12.12 2.05
N ILE A 138 20.72 11.26 1.29
CA ILE A 138 20.25 9.90 1.00
C ILE A 138 20.18 9.06 2.26
N TYR A 139 21.22 9.11 3.10
CA TYR A 139 21.25 8.37 4.36
C TYR A 139 20.11 8.82 5.29
N GLU A 140 19.91 10.13 5.43
CA GLU A 140 18.82 10.68 6.22
C GLU A 140 17.46 10.26 5.65
N TYR A 141 17.31 10.25 4.33
CA TYR A 141 16.12 9.75 3.67
C TYR A 141 15.84 8.28 3.99
N LEU A 142 16.83 7.40 3.88
CA LEU A 142 16.72 5.98 4.21
C LEU A 142 16.30 5.77 5.67
N MET A 143 16.86 6.54 6.60
CA MET A 143 16.50 6.48 8.03
C MET A 143 15.06 6.95 8.30
N ARG A 144 14.50 7.82 7.44
CA ARG A 144 13.11 8.31 7.55
C ARG A 144 12.08 7.30 7.02
N LEU A 145 12.45 6.44 6.06
CA LEU A 145 11.53 5.48 5.45
C LEU A 145 10.81 4.63 6.50
N PRO A 146 9.51 4.36 6.33
CA PRO A 146 8.74 3.62 7.33
C PRO A 146 9.19 2.17 7.42
N GLN A 147 9.82 1.83 8.55
CA GLN A 147 10.17 0.46 8.91
C GLN A 147 9.09 -0.09 9.84
N ILE A 148 8.19 -0.91 9.30
CA ILE A 148 7.01 -1.38 10.04
C ILE A 148 7.08 -2.89 10.20
N GLU A 149 7.09 -3.32 11.45
CA GLU A 149 6.91 -4.70 11.86
C GLU A 149 5.41 -4.97 12.03
N LEU A 150 4.95 -6.10 11.48
CA LEU A 150 3.55 -6.50 11.49
C LEU A 150 3.43 -7.89 12.12
N ASN A 151 2.58 -7.99 13.15
CA ASN A 151 2.17 -9.27 13.75
C ASN A 151 0.65 -9.34 13.77
N PHE A 152 0.06 -10.49 13.48
CA PHE A 152 -1.39 -10.59 13.40
C PHE A 152 -1.93 -11.94 13.85
N ASN A 153 -3.10 -11.90 14.49
CA ASN A 153 -3.81 -13.06 15.01
C ASN A 153 -5.28 -13.00 14.56
N ILE A 154 -5.98 -14.14 14.60
CA ILE A 154 -7.42 -14.19 14.38
C ILE A 154 -8.14 -14.18 15.72
N ARG A 155 -9.06 -13.23 15.89
CA ARG A 155 -10.01 -13.17 17.01
C ARG A 155 -11.38 -13.61 16.51
N GLY A 156 -12.07 -14.40 17.30
CA GLY A 156 -13.43 -14.83 17.01
C GLY A 156 -13.95 -15.77 18.09
N PHE A 157 -15.14 -16.29 17.85
CA PHE A 157 -15.75 -17.28 18.72
C PHE A 157 -15.39 -18.69 18.25
N TRP A 158 -15.14 -19.58 19.20
CA TRP A 158 -15.06 -21.02 19.05
C TRP A 158 -15.93 -21.71 20.12
N SER A 159 -15.98 -23.04 20.13
CA SER A 159 -16.75 -23.81 21.13
C SER A 159 -16.34 -23.52 22.58
N THR A 160 -15.10 -23.10 22.81
CA THR A 160 -14.53 -22.73 24.11
C THR A 160 -14.82 -21.29 24.53
N GLY A 161 -15.43 -20.48 23.66
CA GLY A 161 -15.74 -19.06 23.90
C GLY A 161 -15.04 -18.13 22.92
N GLU A 162 -14.96 -16.85 23.28
CA GLU A 162 -14.19 -15.87 22.50
C GLU A 162 -12.70 -16.06 22.74
N GLU A 163 -11.93 -16.27 21.68
CA GLU A 163 -10.50 -16.50 21.77
C GLU A 163 -9.74 -15.65 20.74
N THR A 164 -8.43 -15.58 20.93
CA THR A 164 -7.50 -15.07 19.92
C THR A 164 -6.49 -16.17 19.61
N ARG A 165 -6.50 -16.67 18.38
CA ARG A 165 -5.64 -17.76 17.93
C ARG A 165 -4.57 -17.26 16.97
N GLN A 166 -3.38 -17.83 17.10
CA GLN A 166 -2.30 -17.62 16.14
C GLN A 166 -2.56 -18.46 14.89
N LEU A 167 -2.05 -17.99 13.75
CA LEU A 167 -2.15 -18.69 12.48
C LEU A 167 -1.01 -19.72 12.32
N PRO A 168 -1.25 -20.85 11.63
CA PRO A 168 -2.53 -21.29 11.03
C PRO A 168 -3.54 -21.78 12.08
N THR A 169 -4.84 -21.61 11.82
CA THR A 169 -5.92 -22.03 12.73
C THR A 169 -7.13 -22.54 11.96
N ASN A 170 -7.98 -23.28 12.65
CA ASN A 170 -9.28 -23.71 12.17
C ASN A 170 -10.33 -22.63 12.47
N VAL A 171 -11.23 -22.41 11.52
CA VAL A 171 -12.33 -21.44 11.58
C VAL A 171 -13.61 -22.12 11.09
N HIS A 172 -14.78 -21.67 11.55
CA HIS A 172 -16.05 -22.23 11.07
C HIS A 172 -16.51 -21.54 9.79
N ALA A 173 -17.19 -22.29 8.93
CA ALA A 173 -17.87 -21.76 7.76
C ALA A 173 -18.99 -20.76 8.13
N ASP A 174 -19.21 -19.76 7.26
CA ASP A 174 -20.26 -18.75 7.38
C ASP A 174 -20.29 -18.04 8.75
N GLN A 175 -19.10 -17.68 9.25
CA GLN A 175 -18.95 -16.98 10.51
C GLN A 175 -18.01 -15.77 10.37
N GLU A 176 -18.32 -14.70 11.10
CA GLU A 176 -17.47 -13.51 11.16
C GLU A 176 -16.26 -13.72 12.09
N TYR A 177 -15.08 -13.40 11.58
CA TYR A 177 -13.83 -13.37 12.30
C TYR A 177 -13.16 -12.01 12.12
N THR A 178 -12.34 -11.64 13.11
CA THR A 178 -11.56 -10.40 13.07
C THR A 178 -10.07 -10.70 13.04
N LEU A 179 -9.38 -10.24 12.00
CA LEU A 179 -7.92 -10.23 11.94
C LEU A 179 -7.41 -9.04 12.77
N GLN A 180 -6.80 -9.31 13.92
CA GLN A 180 -6.21 -8.28 14.77
C GLN A 180 -4.74 -8.10 14.41
N ILE A 181 -4.41 -6.99 13.77
CA ILE A 181 -3.08 -6.66 13.27
C ILE A 181 -2.42 -5.65 14.21
N LYS A 182 -1.27 -6.02 14.77
CA LYS A 182 -0.43 -5.18 15.61
C LYS A 182 0.75 -4.66 14.78
N LEU A 183 0.89 -3.35 14.76
CA LEU A 183 1.91 -2.63 14.00
C LEU A 183 2.87 -1.94 14.96
N LYS A 184 4.16 -2.06 14.65
CA LYS A 184 5.22 -1.39 15.39
C LYS A 184 6.20 -0.77 14.41
N ARG A 185 6.36 0.55 14.48
CA ARG A 185 7.40 1.25 13.74
C ARG A 185 8.75 1.12 14.46
N ILE A 186 9.75 0.58 13.76
CA ILE A 186 11.09 0.30 14.32
C ILE A 186 11.97 1.55 14.31
N ASN A 187 11.93 2.35 13.24
CA ASN A 187 12.80 3.52 13.13
C ASN A 187 12.38 4.68 14.05
N ARG A 188 13.38 5.38 14.60
CA ARG A 188 13.19 6.53 15.51
C ARG A 188 12.81 7.79 14.74
N ILE A 189 11.56 8.22 14.83
CA ILE A 189 11.11 9.51 14.28
C ILE A 189 11.42 10.65 15.27
N ARG A 190 12.07 11.73 14.82
CA ARG A 190 12.17 12.98 15.59
C ARG A 190 10.80 13.71 15.55
N ARG A 191 10.29 14.09 16.71
CA ARG A 191 8.87 14.44 16.96
C ARG A 191 8.24 15.58 16.12
N ASN A 192 9.02 16.43 15.42
CA ASN A 192 8.51 17.70 14.89
C ASN A 192 8.67 17.97 13.38
N GLU A 193 9.29 17.08 12.57
CA GLU A 193 9.61 17.41 11.16
C GLU A 193 8.97 16.50 10.10
N PHE A 194 8.32 15.40 10.48
CA PHE A 194 8.07 14.30 9.53
C PHE A 194 6.59 13.96 9.41
N ARG A 195 5.94 14.58 8.43
CA ARG A 195 4.58 14.21 8.03
C ARG A 195 4.46 13.97 6.53
N GLN A 196 5.25 14.69 5.74
CA GLN A 196 5.09 14.72 4.30
C GLN A 196 5.99 13.68 3.65
N LEU A 197 5.37 12.79 2.88
CA LEU A 197 6.04 11.97 1.89
C LEU A 197 6.93 12.87 1.02
N THR A 198 8.15 12.44 0.75
CA THR A 198 8.95 13.06 -0.32
C THR A 198 8.25 12.74 -1.63
N THR A 199 7.48 13.69 -2.13
CA THR A 199 6.79 13.58 -3.41
C THR A 199 7.59 14.32 -4.47
N SER A 200 7.34 13.99 -5.74
CA SER A 200 7.85 14.82 -6.85
C SER A 200 7.41 16.28 -6.64
N SER A 201 8.23 17.25 -7.05
CA SER A 201 7.99 18.69 -6.90
C SER A 201 6.65 19.18 -7.48
N VAL A 202 6.00 18.36 -8.31
CA VAL A 202 4.71 18.64 -8.95
C VAL A 202 3.52 18.26 -8.06
N ASN A 203 3.68 17.33 -7.14
CA ASN A 203 2.61 16.84 -6.27
C ASN A 203 2.52 17.67 -4.98
N LYS A 204 1.29 17.78 -4.45
CA LYS A 204 1.09 18.36 -3.13
C LYS A 204 1.71 17.44 -2.07
N PRO A 205 2.26 18.01 -0.98
CA PRO A 205 2.69 17.21 0.14
C PRO A 205 1.53 16.35 0.65
N LYS A 206 1.82 15.08 0.91
CA LYS A 206 0.84 14.08 1.33
C LYS A 206 1.34 13.40 2.59
N ASP A 207 0.43 13.18 3.53
CA ASP A 207 0.74 12.44 4.75
C ASP A 207 0.87 10.94 4.46
N GLU A 208 1.65 10.24 5.27
CA GLU A 208 1.75 8.77 5.19
C GLU A 208 0.40 8.12 5.46
N SER A 209 -0.07 7.29 4.52
CA SER A 209 -1.30 6.52 4.65
C SER A 209 -1.12 5.09 4.15
N TRP A 210 -1.90 4.20 4.76
CA TRP A 210 -1.72 2.76 4.63
C TRP A 210 -3.04 2.06 4.32
N ILE A 211 -2.94 0.97 3.58
CA ILE A 211 -4.07 0.17 3.15
C ILE A 211 -3.78 -1.28 3.49
N PHE A 212 -4.70 -1.90 4.22
CA PHE A 212 -4.76 -3.35 4.34
C PHE A 212 -5.72 -3.92 3.33
N ILE A 213 -5.32 -5.00 2.67
CA ILE A 213 -6.20 -5.85 1.87
C ILE A 213 -6.05 -7.28 2.34
N LEU A 214 -7.15 -7.93 2.66
CA LEU A 214 -7.24 -9.36 2.81
C LEU A 214 -7.85 -9.93 1.53
N GLY A 215 -7.19 -10.89 0.90
CA GLY A 215 -7.70 -11.53 -0.31
C GLY A 215 -7.33 -13.00 -0.39
N ASN A 216 -8.06 -13.72 -1.24
CA ASN A 216 -7.75 -15.09 -1.61
C ASN A 216 -7.05 -15.08 -2.97
N THR A 217 -5.80 -15.55 -2.99
CA THR A 217 -4.96 -15.53 -4.20
C THR A 217 -5.37 -16.58 -5.23
N ASP A 218 -5.98 -17.68 -4.79
CA ASP A 218 -6.43 -18.77 -5.66
C ASP A 218 -7.71 -18.38 -6.42
N THR A 219 -8.64 -17.69 -5.75
CA THR A 219 -9.90 -17.22 -6.38
C THR A 219 -9.77 -15.85 -7.01
N GLY A 220 -8.75 -15.06 -6.63
CA GLY A 220 -8.62 -13.66 -7.02
C GLY A 220 -9.63 -12.74 -6.33
N GLU A 221 -10.24 -13.21 -5.25
CA GLU A 221 -11.27 -12.48 -4.51
C GLU A 221 -10.66 -11.53 -3.48
N LEU A 222 -11.14 -10.30 -3.46
CA LEU A 222 -10.87 -9.34 -2.39
C LEU A 222 -11.91 -9.53 -1.29
N ILE A 223 -11.47 -9.98 -0.12
CA ILE A 223 -12.34 -10.28 1.01
C ILE A 223 -12.61 -9.03 1.83
N CYS A 224 -11.57 -8.27 2.17
CA CYS A 224 -11.70 -7.08 2.99
C CYS A 224 -10.64 -6.04 2.62
N ILE A 225 -11.01 -4.76 2.69
CA ILE A 225 -10.09 -3.63 2.54
C ILE A 225 -10.31 -2.64 3.68
N LYS A 226 -9.21 -2.14 4.26
CA LYS A 226 -9.25 -1.08 5.26
C LYS A 226 -8.15 -0.06 5.03
N ARG A 227 -8.55 1.19 4.85
CA ARG A 227 -7.64 2.34 4.80
C ARG A 227 -7.49 2.90 6.20
N PHE A 228 -6.27 3.27 6.58
CA PHE A 228 -6.05 4.02 7.81
C PHE A 228 -4.92 5.04 7.63
N ASN A 229 -5.22 6.27 8.04
CA ASN A 229 -4.35 7.44 7.84
C ASN A 229 -3.70 7.86 9.18
N GLN A 230 -3.48 6.88 10.06
CA GLN A 230 -2.84 7.12 11.35
C GLN A 230 -1.35 6.83 11.22
N ILE A 231 -0.55 7.74 11.79
CA ILE A 231 0.89 7.52 11.98
C ILE A 231 1.06 6.28 12.84
N ILE A 232 1.73 5.27 12.29
CA ILE A 232 2.05 4.04 13.00
C ILE A 232 3.07 4.39 14.08
N ARG A 233 2.65 4.24 15.34
CA ARG A 233 3.50 4.39 16.52
C ARG A 233 3.93 3.00 17.01
N SER A 234 4.45 2.91 18.22
CA SER A 234 4.95 1.65 18.77
C SER A 234 3.85 0.60 19.06
N HIS A 235 2.58 1.00 19.18
CA HIS A 235 1.48 0.12 19.60
C HIS A 235 0.18 0.34 18.81
N THR A 236 0.26 0.54 17.49
CA THR A 236 -0.95 0.71 16.67
C THR A 236 -1.59 -0.66 16.41
N THR A 237 -2.88 -0.82 16.70
CA THR A 237 -3.63 -2.05 16.39
C THR A 237 -4.75 -1.74 15.41
N VAL A 238 -4.87 -2.56 14.36
CA VAL A 238 -5.89 -2.43 13.32
C VAL A 238 -6.64 -3.75 13.21
N SER A 239 -7.96 -3.69 13.27
CA SER A 239 -8.83 -4.86 13.12
C SER A 239 -9.45 -4.92 11.72
N LEU A 240 -9.39 -6.07 11.05
CA LEU A 240 -10.10 -6.35 9.80
C LEU A 240 -11.16 -7.43 10.05
N SER A 241 -12.43 -7.08 9.94
CA SER A 241 -13.51 -8.07 9.99
C SER A 241 -13.71 -8.70 8.63
N PHE A 242 -13.94 -10.01 8.60
CA PHE A 242 -14.29 -10.75 7.41
C PHE A 242 -15.16 -11.96 7.75
N VAL A 243 -15.97 -12.40 6.79
CA VAL A 243 -16.80 -13.59 6.92
C VAL A 243 -16.13 -14.73 6.16
N THR A 244 -16.07 -15.90 6.77
CA THR A 244 -15.54 -17.12 6.13
C THR A 244 -16.52 -17.66 5.09
N THR A 245 -15.98 -18.25 4.03
CA THR A 245 -16.81 -18.89 3.00
C THR A 245 -17.44 -20.19 3.51
N ASN A 246 -18.45 -20.68 2.80
CA ASN A 246 -19.07 -21.99 3.05
C ASN A 246 -18.26 -23.19 2.48
N ILE A 247 -17.15 -22.92 1.80
CA ILE A 247 -16.32 -23.95 1.17
C ILE A 247 -15.37 -24.51 2.22
N LEU A 248 -15.63 -25.74 2.65
CA LEU A 248 -14.84 -26.44 3.66
C LEU A 248 -13.43 -26.77 3.18
N GLY A 249 -12.52 -26.86 4.15
CA GLY A 249 -11.13 -27.24 3.96
C GLY A 249 -10.16 -26.07 3.97
N ARG A 250 -8.92 -26.35 3.55
CA ARG A 250 -7.81 -25.40 3.63
C ARG A 250 -7.91 -24.33 2.56
N GLN A 251 -7.94 -23.07 2.99
CA GLN A 251 -7.87 -21.92 2.11
C GLN A 251 -6.61 -21.10 2.39
N ARG A 252 -5.93 -20.69 1.31
CA ARG A 252 -4.78 -19.77 1.40
C ARG A 252 -5.29 -18.35 1.28
N LEU A 253 -5.06 -17.58 2.34
CA LEU A 253 -5.33 -16.15 2.35
C LEU A 253 -4.02 -15.37 2.34
N THR A 254 -4.10 -14.16 1.81
CA THR A 254 -2.98 -13.24 1.76
C THR A 254 -3.40 -11.90 2.33
N LEU A 255 -2.65 -11.44 3.34
CA LEU A 255 -2.73 -10.09 3.87
C LEU A 255 -1.69 -9.22 3.15
N TYR A 256 -2.18 -8.21 2.43
CA TYR A 256 -1.38 -7.16 1.82
C TYR A 256 -1.37 -5.93 2.73
N PHE A 257 -0.19 -5.42 2.99
CA PHE A 257 0.04 -4.15 3.67
C PHE A 257 0.72 -3.19 2.71
N LEU A 258 -0.04 -2.22 2.22
CA LEU A 258 0.37 -1.36 1.11
C LEU A 258 0.48 0.09 1.59
N SER A 259 1.53 0.77 1.14
CA SER A 259 1.58 2.23 1.25
C SER A 259 0.74 2.84 0.13
N ASP A 260 0.07 3.95 0.37
CA ASP A 260 -0.61 4.67 -0.69
C ASP A 260 0.27 5.77 -1.33
N GLY A 261 1.57 5.77 -1.05
CA GLY A 261 2.49 6.81 -1.49
C GLY A 261 3.95 6.41 -1.64
N TYR A 262 4.42 5.35 -0.99
CA TYR A 262 5.75 4.80 -1.24
C TYR A 262 5.69 3.63 -2.22
N LEU A 263 6.72 3.51 -3.06
CA LEU A 263 6.98 2.31 -3.85
C LEU A 263 7.96 1.42 -3.08
N ALA A 264 7.92 0.11 -3.34
CA ALA A 264 8.86 -0.89 -2.81
C ALA A 264 8.85 -1.11 -1.28
N LEU A 265 7.88 -0.55 -0.55
CA LEU A 265 7.69 -0.77 0.89
C LEU A 265 6.47 -1.64 1.23
N ASP A 266 5.84 -2.18 0.21
CA ASP A 266 4.67 -3.05 0.34
C ASP A 266 5.07 -4.41 0.92
N GLN A 267 4.24 -4.93 1.82
CA GLN A 267 4.47 -6.23 2.46
C GLN A 267 3.31 -7.18 2.16
N GLN A 268 3.63 -8.46 2.04
CA GLN A 268 2.67 -9.52 1.77
C GLN A 268 2.90 -10.68 2.73
N TYR A 269 1.82 -11.14 3.38
CA TYR A 269 1.85 -12.26 4.31
C TYR A 269 0.82 -13.30 3.90
N ASP A 270 1.30 -14.47 3.47
CA ASP A 270 0.46 -15.60 3.12
C ASP A 270 0.26 -16.50 4.35
N PHE A 271 -0.97 -16.92 4.58
CA PHE A 271 -1.33 -17.82 5.66
C PHE A 271 -2.47 -18.75 5.26
N ILE A 272 -2.67 -19.80 6.03
CA ILE A 272 -3.68 -20.82 5.76
C ILE A 272 -4.69 -20.82 6.91
N ILE A 273 -5.97 -20.90 6.55
CA ILE A 273 -7.08 -21.18 7.45
C ILE A 273 -7.72 -22.51 7.03
N ASP A 274 -8.11 -23.34 8.01
CA ASP A 274 -8.87 -24.56 7.74
C ASP A 274 -10.34 -24.33 8.08
N ILE A 275 -11.21 -24.35 7.06
CA ILE A 275 -12.64 -24.07 7.24
C ILE A 275 -13.36 -25.36 7.60
N GLU A 276 -13.83 -25.42 8.84
CA GLU A 276 -14.62 -26.51 9.41
C GLU A 276 -16.12 -26.27 9.24
N SER A 277 -16.90 -27.31 9.50
CA SER A 277 -18.37 -27.24 9.48
C SER A 277 -18.89 -26.10 10.36
N PRO A 278 -19.98 -25.45 9.96
CA PRO A 278 -20.58 -24.37 10.74
C PRO A 278 -20.99 -24.89 12.12
N SER A 279 -20.79 -24.05 13.14
CA SER A 279 -21.16 -24.35 14.51
C SER A 279 -22.26 -23.39 14.96
N LEU A 280 -23.46 -23.92 15.18
CA LEU A 280 -24.65 -23.15 15.61
C LEU A 280 -24.39 -22.37 16.90
N GLN A 281 -23.69 -22.97 17.86
CA GLN A 281 -23.37 -22.32 19.13
C GLN A 281 -22.47 -21.11 18.91
N THR A 282 -21.55 -21.21 17.96
CA THR A 282 -20.59 -20.15 17.66
C THR A 282 -21.20 -19.02 16.84
N GLN A 283 -22.13 -19.35 15.93
CA GLN A 283 -22.92 -18.37 15.17
C GLN A 283 -23.81 -17.52 16.09
N VAL A 284 -24.54 -18.16 17.01
CA VAL A 284 -25.41 -17.45 17.98
C VAL A 284 -24.61 -16.48 18.85
N ASN A 285 -23.44 -16.89 19.32
CA ASN A 285 -22.57 -16.01 20.12
C ASN A 285 -22.08 -14.80 19.33
N THR A 286 -21.76 -14.99 18.05
CA THR A 286 -21.30 -13.92 17.17
C THR A 286 -22.42 -12.90 16.90
N GLU A 287 -23.64 -13.39 16.63
CA GLU A 287 -24.82 -12.54 16.44
C GLU A 287 -25.17 -11.75 17.72
N LEU A 288 -25.14 -12.40 18.88
CA LEU A 288 -25.38 -11.75 20.17
C LEU A 288 -24.36 -10.65 20.45
N ASP A 289 -23.07 -10.90 20.21
CA ASP A 289 -22.00 -9.91 20.40
C ASP A 289 -22.21 -8.70 19.48
N SER A 290 -22.56 -8.93 18.21
CA SER A 290 -22.85 -7.85 17.25
C SER A 290 -24.02 -6.96 17.68
N LEU A 291 -25.07 -7.53 18.28
CA LEU A 291 -26.24 -6.82 18.76
C LEU A 291 -25.93 -5.98 20.01
N VAL A 292 -25.10 -6.52 20.91
CA VAL A 292 -24.61 -5.79 22.09
C VAL A 292 -23.77 -4.59 21.66
N ASP A 293 -22.84 -4.79 20.72
CA ASP A 293 -21.99 -3.74 20.16
C ASP A 293 -22.81 -2.62 19.49
N GLU A 294 -23.91 -2.96 18.82
CA GLU A 294 -24.81 -1.99 18.20
C GLU A 294 -25.62 -1.20 19.24
N LEU A 295 -26.09 -1.87 20.30
CA LEU A 295 -26.80 -1.24 21.40
C LEU A 295 -25.90 -0.25 22.16
N ASP A 296 -24.66 -0.63 22.44
CA ASP A 296 -23.69 0.23 23.12
C ASP A 296 -23.35 1.47 22.28
N LYS A 297 -23.18 1.32 20.96
CA LYS A 297 -22.98 2.46 20.05
C LYS A 297 -24.20 3.40 20.02
N ARG A 298 -25.42 2.86 20.04
CA ARG A 298 -26.66 3.67 20.09
C ARG A 298 -26.81 4.40 21.42
N LEU A 299 -26.46 3.76 22.54
CA LEU A 299 -26.47 4.40 23.86
C LEU A 299 -25.43 5.52 23.95
N ALA A 300 -24.23 5.32 23.41
CA ALA A 300 -23.19 6.35 23.36
C ALA A 300 -23.55 7.55 22.48
N ALA A 301 -24.40 7.37 21.46
CA ALA A 301 -24.88 8.45 20.59
C ALA A 301 -26.03 9.28 21.21
N LEU A 302 -26.63 8.80 22.31
CA LEU A 302 -27.72 9.47 23.03
C LEU A 302 -27.25 10.28 24.26
N GLN A 303 -25.95 10.26 24.56
CA GLN A 303 -25.29 11.05 25.60
C GLN A 303 -24.50 12.21 24.99
#